data_AF-U7DCN5-F1
#
_entry.id   AF-U7DCN5-F1
#
_cell.length_a   1.000
_cell.length_b   1.000
_cell.length_c   1.000
_cell.angle_alpha   90.00
_cell.angle_beta   90.00
_cell.angle_gamma   90.00
#
_symmetry.space_group_name_H-M   'P 1'
#
loop_
_entity.id
_entity.type
_entity.pdbx_description
1 polymer ?
#
loop_
_entity_poly.entity_id
_entity_poly.type
_entity_poly.pdbx_seq_one_letter_code
_entity_poly.pdbx_strand_id
1 'polypeptide(L)'
;MKLISISTLFFLALFLGACSRDGEETSLESEGSFTDSDGRLGVRQVQAWQRVNESLNTLAKVYADSLADPKAPQYEEQKNRYTRKRDSICTVAGLSGGYEEYQDIIRDMQRPENRALLDSLEISAH
;
A
#
# COMPACT_ATOMS: atom_id res chain seq x y z
N MET A 1 -47.84 -20.39 12.74
CA MET A 1 -46.73 -19.99 11.84
C MET A 1 -45.61 -19.41 12.69
N LYS A 2 -44.51 -20.14 12.84
CA LYS A 2 -43.28 -19.71 13.52
C LYS A 2 -42.12 -20.03 12.59
N LEU A 3 -41.46 -18.98 12.08
CA LEU A 3 -40.21 -19.06 11.33
C LEU A 3 -39.07 -19.16 12.34
N ILE A 4 -38.34 -20.27 12.32
CA ILE A 4 -37.05 -20.40 13.00
C ILE A 4 -35.98 -20.29 11.92
N SER A 5 -35.15 -19.26 12.06
CA SER A 5 -33.99 -18.97 11.24
C SER A 5 -32.89 -19.99 11.56
N ILE A 6 -32.48 -20.77 10.56
CA ILE A 6 -31.42 -21.79 10.66
C ILE A 6 -30.25 -21.35 9.76
N SER A 7 -29.04 -21.66 10.22
CA SER A 7 -27.78 -21.62 9.48
C SER A 7 -26.94 -20.33 9.53
N THR A 8 -26.77 -19.78 10.72
CA THR A 8 -25.40 -19.72 11.28
C THR A 8 -24.95 -21.16 11.54
N LEU A 9 -24.19 -21.74 10.61
CA LEU A 9 -23.33 -22.93 10.75
C LEU A 9 -23.03 -23.45 9.34
N PHE A 10 -21.95 -22.95 8.70
CA PHE A 10 -21.00 -23.79 7.97
C PHE A 10 -19.77 -22.97 7.55
N PHE A 11 -19.14 -22.34 8.55
CA PHE A 11 -17.71 -22.03 8.53
C PHE A 11 -16.95 -23.36 8.64
N LEU A 12 -16.94 -24.18 7.57
CA LEU A 12 -16.08 -25.37 7.47
C LEU A 12 -16.08 -25.92 6.04
N ALA A 13 -15.59 -25.13 5.09
CA ALA A 13 -15.23 -25.60 3.75
C ALA A 13 -13.77 -25.23 3.45
N LEU A 14 -12.89 -25.57 4.39
CA LEU A 14 -11.48 -25.82 4.14
C LEU A 14 -11.28 -27.31 4.41
N PHE A 15 -10.53 -27.96 3.53
CA PHE A 15 -10.14 -29.38 3.51
C PHE A 15 -11.06 -30.34 2.77
N LEU A 16 -10.67 -30.60 1.50
CA LEU A 16 -10.54 -31.90 0.81
C LEU A 16 -11.22 -31.96 -0.57
N GLY A 17 -10.41 -32.25 -1.60
CA GLY A 17 -10.86 -32.80 -2.89
C GLY A 17 -10.69 -31.83 -4.06
N ALA A 18 -9.49 -31.66 -4.61
CA ALA A 18 -8.95 -32.46 -5.72
C ALA A 18 -9.56 -32.12 -7.10
N CYS A 19 -8.80 -31.37 -7.89
CA CYS A 19 -8.78 -31.50 -9.36
C CYS A 19 -7.34 -31.22 -9.82
N SER A 20 -6.67 -32.28 -10.26
CA SER A 20 -5.42 -32.21 -11.01
C SER A 20 -5.60 -31.40 -12.28
N ARG A 21 -4.67 -30.49 -12.58
CA ARG A 21 -4.40 -30.05 -13.94
C ARG A 21 -2.93 -29.65 -14.05
N ASP A 22 -2.35 -30.14 -15.13
CA ASP A 22 -0.94 -30.19 -15.48
C ASP A 22 -0.19 -28.86 -15.42
N GLY A 23 1.14 -29.02 -15.37
CA GLY A 23 2.13 -28.01 -15.06
C GLY A 23 2.06 -26.72 -15.88
N GLU A 24 2.38 -25.63 -15.20
CA GLU A 24 3.38 -24.69 -15.68
C GLU A 24 4.02 -24.05 -14.44
N GLU A 25 5.33 -24.26 -14.27
CA GLU A 25 6.11 -23.64 -13.20
C GLU A 25 6.20 -22.13 -13.47
N THR A 26 5.31 -21.34 -12.88
CA THR A 26 5.49 -19.89 -12.82
C THR A 26 5.92 -19.50 -11.41
N SER A 27 7.23 -19.36 -11.28
CA SER A 27 7.92 -18.32 -10.52
C SER A 27 7.38 -18.00 -9.13
N LEU A 28 7.94 -18.69 -8.12
CA LEU A 28 8.13 -18.12 -6.79
C LEU A 28 9.22 -17.04 -6.87
N GLU A 29 8.84 -15.85 -7.36
CA GLU A 29 9.66 -14.67 -7.15
C GLU A 29 9.38 -14.12 -5.74
N SER A 30 10.27 -14.56 -4.84
CA SER A 30 10.81 -13.78 -3.72
C SER A 30 10.26 -12.36 -3.61
N GLU A 31 9.37 -12.13 -2.63
CA GLU A 31 8.93 -10.81 -2.19
C GLU A 31 10.11 -10.04 -1.59
N GLY A 32 10.94 -9.46 -2.46
CA GLY A 32 12.06 -8.60 -2.12
C GLY A 32 12.10 -7.46 -3.14
N SER A 33 11.77 -6.25 -2.68
CA SER A 33 11.67 -5.00 -3.46
C SER A 33 10.54 -4.98 -4.48
N PHE A 34 9.46 -4.27 -4.16
CA PHE A 34 8.27 -4.15 -5.00
C PHE A 34 8.44 -3.23 -6.22
N THR A 35 9.47 -2.39 -6.28
CA THR A 35 9.81 -1.69 -7.52
C THR A 35 10.74 -2.58 -8.33
N ASP A 36 10.32 -2.96 -9.54
CA ASP A 36 11.25 -3.49 -10.54
C ASP A 36 12.41 -2.51 -10.67
N SER A 37 13.63 -3.03 -10.73
CA SER A 37 14.87 -2.24 -10.90
C SER A 37 14.81 -1.28 -12.10
N ASP A 38 13.90 -1.54 -13.03
CA ASP A 38 13.63 -0.77 -14.25
C ASP A 38 12.70 0.44 -14.02
N GLY A 39 12.15 0.63 -12.81
CA GLY A 39 11.22 1.70 -12.45
C GLY A 39 9.84 1.59 -13.10
N ARG A 40 9.44 0.36 -13.45
CA ARG A 40 8.10 0.03 -13.94
C ARG A 40 7.20 -0.17 -12.74
N LEU A 41 6.04 0.48 -12.74
CA LEU A 41 5.07 0.36 -11.67
C LEU A 41 4.15 -0.84 -11.88
N GLY A 42 3.89 -1.57 -10.80
CA GLY A 42 2.81 -2.57 -10.76
C GLY A 42 1.47 -1.95 -10.37
N VAL A 43 0.37 -2.51 -10.88
CA VAL A 43 -1.02 -2.11 -10.51
C VAL A 43 -1.21 -2.08 -8.99
N ARG A 44 -0.68 -3.09 -8.27
CA ARG A 44 -0.80 -3.20 -6.81
C ARG A 44 -0.11 -2.05 -6.08
N GLN A 45 1.05 -1.61 -6.55
CA GLN A 45 1.79 -0.49 -5.95
C GLN A 45 1.02 0.81 -6.11
N VAL A 46 0.47 1.05 -7.31
CA VAL A 46 -0.33 2.24 -7.60
C VAL A 46 -1.60 2.27 -6.74
N GLN A 47 -2.28 1.12 -6.59
CA GLN A 47 -3.45 1.01 -5.71
C GLN A 47 -3.08 1.17 -4.23
N ALA A 48 -1.94 0.65 -3.78
CA ALA A 48 -1.44 0.86 -2.42
C ALA A 48 -1.14 2.35 -2.18
N TRP A 49 -0.48 3.02 -3.13
CA TRP A 49 -0.25 4.46 -3.11
C TRP A 49 -1.56 5.26 -3.01
N GLN A 50 -2.57 4.95 -3.83
CA GLN A 50 -3.88 5.63 -3.79
C GLN A 50 -4.53 5.55 -2.40
N ARG A 51 -4.43 4.39 -1.73
CA ARG A 51 -4.99 4.18 -0.40
C ARG A 51 -4.29 5.00 0.69
N VAL A 52 -2.98 5.23 0.56
CA VAL A 52 -2.21 5.94 1.61
C VAL A 52 -2.11 7.44 1.40
N ASN A 53 -2.17 7.92 0.15
CA ASN A 53 -1.88 9.32 -0.19
C ASN A 53 -2.68 10.31 0.69
N GLU A 54 -3.99 10.12 0.82
CA GLU A 54 -4.84 11.00 1.65
C GLU A 54 -4.53 10.89 3.15
N SER A 55 -4.21 9.69 3.63
CA SER A 55 -3.83 9.47 5.03
C SER A 55 -2.51 10.16 5.38
N LEU A 56 -1.54 10.13 4.46
CA LEU A 56 -0.26 10.81 4.60
C LEU A 56 -0.43 12.34 4.54
N ASN A 57 -1.26 12.85 3.64
CA ASN A 57 -1.61 14.27 3.56
C ASN A 57 -2.27 14.76 4.85
N THR A 58 -3.19 13.98 5.40
CA THR A 58 -3.83 14.28 6.69
C THR A 58 -2.80 14.27 7.82
N LEU A 59 -1.93 13.26 7.88
CA LEU A 59 -0.88 13.19 8.90
C LEU A 59 0.06 14.40 8.82
N ALA A 60 0.47 14.81 7.62
CA ALA A 60 1.32 15.99 7.42
C ALA A 60 0.65 17.27 7.95
N LYS A 61 -0.65 17.46 7.68
CA LYS A 61 -1.42 18.60 8.21
C LYS A 61 -1.48 18.59 9.74
N VAL A 62 -1.71 17.43 10.36
CA VAL A 62 -1.77 17.29 11.83
C VAL A 62 -0.46 17.67 12.51
N TYR A 63 0.67 17.35 11.87
CA TYR A 63 2.00 17.60 12.44
C TYR A 63 2.64 18.91 11.95
N ALA A 64 2.00 19.65 11.03
CA ALA A 64 2.57 20.82 10.38
C ALA A 64 3.10 21.85 11.39
N ASP A 65 2.27 22.25 12.36
CA ASP A 65 2.66 23.24 13.38
C ASP A 65 3.74 22.69 14.33
N SER A 66 3.65 21.41 14.68
CA SER A 66 4.61 20.76 15.59
C SER A 66 6.00 20.57 14.99
N LEU A 67 6.09 20.53 13.66
CA LEU A 67 7.34 20.34 12.92
C LEU A 67 7.85 21.65 12.27
N ALA A 68 7.16 22.78 12.48
CA ALA A 68 7.52 24.06 11.89
C ALA A 68 8.78 24.69 12.51
N ASP A 69 9.05 24.47 13.81
CA ASP A 69 10.21 25.00 14.51
C ASP A 69 11.14 23.87 15.01
N PRO A 70 12.30 23.67 14.35
CA PRO A 70 13.30 22.69 14.77
C PRO A 70 13.91 22.93 16.15
N LYS A 71 13.75 24.13 16.72
CA LYS A 71 14.27 24.47 18.06
C LYS A 71 13.23 24.25 19.15
N ALA A 72 11.98 23.91 18.80
CA ALA A 72 10.94 23.65 19.78
C ALA A 72 11.35 22.46 20.69
N PRO A 73 11.10 22.52 22.01
CA PRO A 73 11.52 21.47 22.94
C PRO A 73 11.01 20.07 22.60
N GLN A 74 9.85 19.98 21.93
CA GLN A 74 9.22 18.71 21.55
C GLN A 74 9.52 18.29 20.10
N TYR A 75 10.32 19.05 19.36
CA TYR A 75 10.51 18.84 17.91
C TYR A 75 10.94 17.40 17.59
N GLU A 76 11.99 16.90 18.24
CA GLU A 76 12.49 15.55 17.97
C GLU A 76 11.50 14.46 18.39
N GLU A 77 10.72 14.64 19.46
CA GLU A 77 9.66 13.69 19.81
C GLU A 77 8.56 13.65 18.73
N GLN A 78 8.09 14.83 18.31
CA GLN A 78 7.02 14.94 17.31
C GLN A 78 7.47 14.42 15.95
N LYS A 79 8.72 14.73 15.55
CA LYS A 79 9.34 14.21 14.34
C LYS A 79 9.43 12.68 14.36
N ASN A 80 9.91 12.10 15.46
CA ASN A 80 9.97 10.64 15.60
C ASN A 80 8.57 10.00 15.54
N ARG A 81 7.57 10.61 16.18
CA ARG A 81 6.19 10.13 16.15
C ARG A 81 5.58 10.23 14.75
N TYR A 82 5.85 11.33 14.04
CA TYR A 82 5.44 11.53 12.65
C TYR A 82 6.05 10.46 11.74
N THR A 83 7.37 10.27 11.77
CA THR A 83 8.08 9.27 10.95
C THR A 83 7.52 7.86 11.18
N ARG A 84 7.38 7.44 12.44
CA ARG A 84 6.84 6.10 12.75
C ARG A 84 5.40 5.92 12.26
N LYS A 85 4.54 6.92 12.43
CA LYS A 85 3.15 6.86 11.95
C LYS A 85 3.09 6.82 10.43
N ARG A 86 3.88 7.67 9.77
CA ARG A 86 3.98 7.75 8.31
C ARG A 86 4.39 6.40 7.72
N ASP A 87 5.45 5.80 8.24
CA ASP A 87 5.93 4.50 7.76
C ASP A 87 4.92 3.39 8.08
N SER A 88 4.31 3.41 9.26
CA SER A 88 3.25 2.46 9.62
C SER A 88 2.02 2.54 8.69
N ILE A 89 1.60 3.73 8.27
CA ILE A 89 0.50 3.90 7.31
C ILE A 89 0.86 3.23 5.98
N CYS A 90 2.07 3.45 5.48
CA CYS A 90 2.57 2.83 4.25
C CYS A 90 2.58 1.30 4.35
N THR A 91 3.18 0.74 5.40
CA THR A 91 3.30 -0.72 5.57
C THR A 91 1.94 -1.39 5.69
N VAL A 92 0.99 -0.81 6.44
CA VAL A 92 -0.36 -1.37 6.61
C VAL A 92 -1.14 -1.40 5.28
N ALA A 93 -0.85 -0.47 4.37
CA ALA A 93 -1.49 -0.43 3.05
C ALA A 93 -0.83 -1.34 1.99
N GLY A 94 0.25 -2.04 2.37
CA GLY A 94 0.97 -2.96 1.49
C GLY A 94 2.23 -2.41 0.85
N LEU A 95 2.73 -1.24 1.29
CA LEU A 95 4.05 -0.72 0.91
C LEU A 95 5.08 -1.18 1.93
N SER A 96 5.68 -2.35 1.71
CA SER A 96 6.60 -2.98 2.67
C SER A 96 7.88 -2.17 2.90
N GLY A 97 8.30 -1.36 1.92
CA GLY A 97 9.40 -0.39 2.05
C GLY A 97 8.99 0.91 2.77
N GLY A 98 7.75 1.01 3.26
CA GLY A 98 7.29 2.15 4.04
C GLY A 98 7.19 3.43 3.22
N TYR A 99 7.56 4.57 3.81
CA TYR A 99 7.47 5.85 3.12
C TYR A 99 8.50 6.01 1.99
N GLU A 100 9.63 5.32 2.06
CA GLU A 100 10.64 5.33 0.99
C GLU A 100 10.05 4.77 -0.31
N GLU A 101 9.41 3.60 -0.24
CA GLU A 101 8.70 3.00 -1.38
C GLU A 101 7.57 3.91 -1.90
N TYR A 102 6.84 4.58 -0.99
CA TYR A 102 5.85 5.58 -1.40
C TYR A 102 6.45 6.72 -2.24
N GLN A 103 7.63 7.22 -1.85
CA GLN A 103 8.33 8.26 -2.61
C GLN A 103 8.85 7.75 -3.94
N ASP A 104 9.34 6.50 -3.98
CA ASP A 104 9.77 5.85 -5.22
C ASP A 104 8.61 5.71 -6.20
N ILE A 105 7.42 5.30 -5.72
CA ILE A 105 6.22 5.22 -6.56
C ILE A 105 5.88 6.59 -7.15
N ILE A 106 5.90 7.66 -6.36
CA ILE A 106 5.62 9.02 -6.87
C ILE A 106 6.62 9.40 -7.98
N ARG A 107 7.91 9.16 -7.74
CA ARG A 107 8.95 9.44 -8.74
C ARG A 107 8.70 8.64 -10.01
N ASP A 108 8.36 7.37 -9.89
CA ASP A 108 8.17 6.49 -11.03
C ASP A 108 6.84 6.77 -11.77
N MET A 109 5.82 7.33 -11.11
CA MET A 109 4.62 7.82 -11.79
C MET A 109 4.90 8.93 -12.82
N GLN A 110 6.00 9.67 -12.65
CA GLN A 110 6.40 10.73 -13.59
C GLN A 110 7.06 10.17 -14.86
N ARG A 111 7.39 8.88 -14.89
CA ARG A 111 8.09 8.26 -16.00
C ARG A 111 7.16 8.00 -17.19
N PRO A 112 7.60 8.28 -18.43
CA PRO A 112 6.80 8.02 -19.63
C PRO A 112 6.32 6.57 -19.77
N GLU A 113 7.13 5.61 -19.33
CA GLU A 113 6.87 4.17 -19.46
C GLU A 113 5.65 3.73 -18.64
N ASN A 114 5.31 4.47 -17.58
CA ASN A 114 4.18 4.17 -16.70
C ASN A 114 2.88 4.86 -17.13
N ARG A 115 2.90 5.75 -18.14
CA ARG A 115 1.71 6.50 -18.58
C ARG A 115 0.54 5.61 -18.95
N ALA A 116 0.77 4.57 -19.75
CA ALA A 116 -0.29 3.66 -20.16
C ALA A 116 -1.00 2.99 -18.97
N LEU A 117 -0.23 2.65 -17.91
CA LEU A 117 -0.78 2.12 -16.68
C LEU A 117 -1.59 3.19 -15.93
N LEU A 118 -1.06 4.39 -15.76
CA LEU A 118 -1.73 5.48 -15.04
C LEU A 118 -3.02 5.91 -15.74
N ASP A 119 -2.99 6.01 -17.07
CA ASP A 119 -4.17 6.30 -17.90
C ASP A 119 -5.23 5.21 -17.73
N SER A 120 -4.83 3.93 -17.69
CA SER A 120 -5.77 2.81 -17.48
C SER A 120 -6.41 2.80 -16.08
N LEU A 121 -5.78 3.47 -15.12
CA LEU A 121 -6.26 3.61 -13.74
C LEU A 121 -6.90 4.99 -13.49
N GLU A 122 -7.06 5.81 -14.53
CA GLU A 122 -7.60 7.17 -14.47
C GLU A 122 -6.82 8.09 -13.52
N ILE A 123 -5.52 7.84 -13.34
CA ILE A 123 -4.63 8.65 -12.50
C ILE A 123 -3.97 9.72 -13.36
N SER A 124 -4.32 10.97 -13.12
CA SER A 124 -3.64 12.10 -13.76
C SER A 124 -2.28 12.33 -13.09
N ALA A 125 -1.19 11.98 -13.78
CA ALA A 125 0.14 12.44 -13.41
C ALA A 125 0.24 13.94 -13.76
N HIS A 126 0.26 14.80 -12.73
CA HIS A 126 0.46 16.25 -12.88
C HIS A 126 1.93 16.62 -12.74
#